data_AF-X1KV09-F1
#
_entry.id   AF-X1KV09-F1
#
_cell.length_a   1.000
_cell.length_b   1.000
_cell.length_c   1.000
_cell.angle_alpha   90.00
_cell.angle_beta   90.00
_cell.angle_gamma   90.00
#
_symmetry.space_group_name_H-M   'P 1'
#
loop_
_entity.id
_entity.type
_entity.pdbx_description
1 polymer ?
#
loop_
_entity_poly.entity_id
_entity_poly.type
_entity_poly.pdbx_seq_one_letter_code
_entity_poly.pdbx_strand_id
1 'polypeptide(L)' 'MDKKLIIKAAVNKVYDIMKDYSTLSRWNIVVNEATEIEPGKFFFKTNVGDIYNT' A
#
# COMPACT_ATOMS: atom_id res chain seq x y z
N MET A 1 19.43 -4.97 0.37
CA MET A 1 19.55 -5.53 -0.99
C MET A 1 18.32 -5.06 -1.75
N ASP A 2 18.48 -4.14 -2.70
CA ASP A 2 17.34 -3.54 -3.40
C ASP A 2 16.75 -4.53 -4.40
N LYS A 3 15.47 -4.85 -4.27
CA LYS A 3 14.74 -5.68 -5.24
C LYS A 3 14.20 -4.77 -6.35
N LYS A 4 14.72 -4.93 -7.56
CA LYS A 4 14.22 -4.23 -8.76
C LYS A 4 13.42 -5.18 -9.62
N LEU A 5 12.23 -4.77 -10.06
CA LEU A 5 11.35 -5.52 -10.95
C LEU A 5 11.04 -4.68 -12.20
N ILE A 6 11.12 -5.28 -13.38
CA ILE A 6 10.74 -4.63 -14.64
C ILE A 6 9.23 -4.82 -14.84
N ILE A 7 8.49 -3.72 -14.88
CA ILE A 7 7.04 -3.71 -15.13
C ILE A 7 6.81 -3.19 -16.55
N LYS A 8 6.20 -4.00 -17.42
CA LYS A 8 5.82 -3.60 -18.79
C LYS A 8 4.49 -2.84 -18.79
N ALA A 9 4.49 -1.65 -18.18
CA ALA A 9 3.33 -0.77 -18.12
C ALA A 9 3.76 0.70 -18.27
N ALA A 10 2.81 1.56 -18.65
CA ALA A 10 3.05 3.00 -18.66
C ALA A 10 3.25 3.52 -17.23
N VAL A 11 4.23 4.40 -17.05
CA VAL A 11 4.66 4.91 -15.74
C VAL A 11 3.50 5.53 -14.96
N ASN A 12 2.67 6.35 -15.63
CA ASN A 12 1.49 6.97 -15.02
C ASN A 12 0.51 5.94 -14.45
N LYS A 13 0.23 4.85 -15.18
CA LYS A 13 -0.65 3.78 -14.69
C LYS A 13 -0.11 3.10 -13.45
N VAL A 14 1.21 2.92 -13.35
CA VAL A 14 1.83 2.35 -12.14
C VAL A 14 1.62 3.28 -10.95
N TYR A 15 1.86 4.58 -11.14
CA TYR A 15 1.62 5.58 -10.08
C TYR A 15 0.16 5.68 -9.66
N ASP A 16 -0.77 5.64 -10.62
CA ASP A 16 -2.20 5.72 -10.34
C ASP A 16 -2.65 4.55 -9.47
N ILE A 17 -2.18 3.32 -9.76
CA ILE A 17 -2.51 2.14 -8.94
C ILE A 17 -1.82 2.23 -7.56
N MET A 18 -0.57 2.69 -7.48
CA MET A 18 0.10 2.87 -6.18
C MET A 18 -0.59 3.91 -5.29
N LYS A 19 -1.28 4.89 -5.88
CA LYS A 19 -2.07 5.90 -5.17
C LYS A 19 -3.52 5.46 -4.92
N ASP A 20 -3.96 4.35 -5.50
CA ASP A 20 -5.30 3.81 -5.31
C ASP A 20 -5.33 2.85 -4.11
N TYR A 21 -5.44 3.45 -2.92
CA TYR A 21 -5.53 2.74 -1.65
C TYR A 21 -6.76 1.82 -1.54
N SER A 22 -7.77 1.98 -2.41
CA SER A 22 -8.92 1.05 -2.45
C SER A 22 -8.54 -0.32 -3.01
N THR A 23 -7.40 -0.43 -3.70
CA THR A 23 -6.93 -1.65 -4.36
C THR A 23 -5.84 -2.40 -3.61
N LEU A 24 -5.50 -1.97 -2.38
CA LEU A 24 -4.44 -2.59 -1.57
C LEU A 24 -4.62 -4.11 -1.43
N SER A 25 -5.85 -4.59 -1.28
CA SER A 25 -6.14 -6.04 -1.22
C SER A 25 -5.73 -6.81 -2.49
N ARG A 26 -5.76 -6.17 -3.68
CA ARG A 26 -5.31 -6.77 -4.95
C ARG A 26 -3.80 -6.96 -5.01
N TRP A 27 -3.04 -6.19 -4.22
CA TRP A 27 -1.59 -6.30 -4.11
C TRP A 27 -1.14 -7.41 -3.16
N ASN A 28 -2.07 -8.29 -2.76
CA ASN A 28 -1.85 -9.31 -1.76
C ASN A 28 -1.42 -8.71 -0.42
N ILE A 29 -1.88 -7.48 -0.13
CA ILE A 29 -1.64 -6.80 1.14
C ILE A 29 -2.69 -7.32 2.11
N VAL A 30 -2.23 -8.17 3.02
CA VAL A 30 -3.02 -8.69 4.12
C VAL A 30 -2.81 -7.75 5.31
N VAL A 31 -3.88 -7.07 5.71
CA VAL A 31 -3.91 -6.24 6.93
C VAL A 31 -4.13 -7.17 8.12
N ASN A 32 -3.15 -7.22 9.01
CA ASN A 32 -3.22 -8.02 10.23
C ASN A 32 -3.84 -7.23 11.38
N GLU A 33 -3.51 -5.94 11.50
CA GLU A 33 -4.00 -5.04 12.54
C GLU A 33 -4.24 -3.65 11.96
N ALA A 34 -5.26 -2.97 12.47
CA ALA A 34 -5.59 -1.59 12.15
C ALA A 34 -5.84 -0.80 13.44
N THR A 35 -5.16 0.32 13.62
CA THR A 35 -5.25 1.19 14.80
C THR A 35 -5.53 2.61 14.35
N GLU A 36 -6.61 3.21 14.85
CA GLU A 36 -6.85 4.65 14.70
C GLU A 36 -5.98 5.41 15.70
N ILE A 37 -5.14 6.31 15.18
CA ILE A 37 -4.16 7.09 15.96
C ILE A 37 -4.64 8.52 16.19
N GLU A 38 -5.35 9.09 15.22
CA GLU A 38 -6.06 10.37 15.31
C GLU A 38 -7.36 10.24 14.52
N PRO A 39 -8.38 11.12 14.74
CA PRO A 39 -9.61 11.07 13.96
C PRO A 39 -9.33 11.08 12.46
N GLY A 40 -9.63 9.96 11.79
CA GLY A 40 -9.39 9.78 10.35
C GLY A 40 -7.96 9.44 9.92
N LYS A 41 -7.03 9.22 10.88
CA LYS A 41 -5.68 8.70 10.61
C LYS A 41 -5.53 7.29 11.13
N PHE A 42 -5.07 6.40 10.25
CA PHE A 42 -4.95 4.98 10.54
C PHE A 42 -3.52 4.48 10.37
N PHE A 43 -3.15 3.60 11.28
CA PHE A 43 -1.97 2.77 11.22
C PHE A 43 -2.36 1.32 10.92
N PHE A 44 -1.74 0.73 9.90
CA PHE A 44 -2.00 -0.65 9.49
C PHE A 44 -0.72 -1.48 9.58
N LYS A 45 -0.78 -2.61 10.29
CA LYS A 45 0.25 -3.64 10.17
C LYS A 45 -0.13 -4.60 9.06
N THR A 46 0.76 -4.79 8.09
CA THR A 46 0.47 -5.66 6.93
C THR A 46 1.58 -6.67 6.68
N ASN A 47 1.31 -7.69 5.87
CA ASN A 47 2.30 -8.66 5.43
C ASN A 47 3.40 -8.07 4.53
N VAL A 48 3.26 -6.83 4.05
CA VAL A 48 4.26 -6.13 3.23
C VAL A 48 4.93 -4.96 3.97
N GLY A 49 4.64 -4.80 5.27
CA GLY A 49 5.18 -3.74 6.12
C GLY A 49 4.09 -2.88 6.76
N ASP A 50 4.52 -1.88 7.51
CA ASP A 50 3.63 -0.97 8.24
C ASP A 50 3.22 0.21 7.34
N ILE A 51 1.93 0.54 7.30
CA ILE A 51 1.36 1.61 6.48
C ILE A 51 0.72 2.66 7.38
N TYR A 52 1.10 3.92 7.16
CA TYR A 52 0.42 5.09 7.73
C TYR A 52 -0.35 5.81 6.63
N ASN A 53 -1.65 5.98 6.82
CA ASN A 53 -2.43 6.91 5.99
C ASN A 53 -2.23 8.33 6.55
N THR A 54 -1.88 9.27 5.67
CA THR A 54 -1.59 10.68 6.01
C THR A 54 -2.77 11.57 5.69
#